data_AF-A0A9D1S078-F1
#
_entry.id   AF-A0A9D1S078-F1
#
_cell.length_a   1.000
_cell.length_b   1.000
_cell.length_c   1.000
_cell.angle_alpha   90.00
_cell.angle_beta   90.00
_cell.angle_gamma   90.00
#
_symmetry.space_group_name_H-M   'P 1'
#
loop_
_entity.id
_entity.type
_entity.pdbx_description
1 polymer ?
#
loop_
_entity_poly.entity_id
_entity_poly.type
_entity_poly.pdbx_seq_one_letter_code
_entity_poly.pdbx_strand_id
1 'polypeptide(L)'
;MRHAQGAGSAGADRAGTEAGATAREPAHFRLVADLELRGLTVATGESLTAGALSSHLAEVPGVSAVLRGGVVAYCNEVKQSVLAVDAELLRRRGAVDAAVAAQMAAGAAQATGALLGVSTTGVAGPEPHQGKPVGTVFVGVAFAAGVRDLVQLPPQAVELTSGNSAESEWISGAVQLQCTGGRAAVREQSVSRSVLVVQEMLR
;
A
#
# COMPACT_ATOMS: atom_id res chain seq x y z
N MET A 1 -17.24 55.21 48.40
CA MET A 1 -18.57 54.82 47.91
C MET A 1 -18.54 53.34 47.57
N ARG A 2 -19.35 52.56 48.28
CA ARG A 2 -19.61 51.14 48.01
C ARG A 2 -20.71 51.11 46.93
N HIS A 3 -20.60 50.22 45.95
CA HIS A 3 -21.79 49.64 45.32
C HIS A 3 -21.55 48.16 45.10
N ALA A 4 -22.45 47.38 45.69
CA ALA A 4 -22.61 45.95 45.51
C ALA A 4 -23.71 45.67 44.48
N GLN A 5 -23.89 44.37 44.21
CA GLN A 5 -24.98 43.71 43.46
C GLN A 5 -24.68 43.54 41.96
N GLY A 6 -24.94 42.40 41.33
CA GLY A 6 -25.69 41.21 41.73
C GLY A 6 -26.13 40.48 40.45
N ALA A 7 -26.27 39.16 40.56
CA ALA A 7 -26.43 38.21 39.47
C ALA A 7 -27.62 38.45 38.51
N GLY A 8 -27.47 37.96 37.28
CA GLY A 8 -28.53 37.81 36.28
C GLY A 8 -28.16 36.76 35.24
N SER A 9 -28.54 35.51 35.51
CA SER A 9 -28.49 34.36 34.61
C SER A 9 -29.77 34.25 33.77
N ALA A 10 -29.64 34.12 32.45
CA ALA A 10 -30.59 33.44 31.55
C ALA A 10 -29.84 33.27 30.22
N GLY A 11 -29.55 32.06 29.75
CA GLY A 11 -30.52 31.19 29.11
C GLY A 11 -30.14 31.09 27.63
N ALA A 12 -29.23 30.16 27.31
CA ALA A 12 -29.58 28.99 26.52
C ALA A 12 -29.69 29.29 25.01
N ASP A 13 -28.55 29.49 24.37
CA ASP A 13 -28.43 29.26 22.93
C ASP A 13 -28.02 27.80 22.72
N ARG A 14 -29.02 26.93 22.70
CA ARG A 14 -28.86 25.52 22.27
C ARG A 14 -28.77 25.51 20.75
N ALA A 15 -27.63 25.94 20.21
CA ALA A 15 -27.20 25.49 18.90
C ALA A 15 -26.62 24.08 19.08
N GLY A 16 -27.52 23.09 19.11
CA GLY A 16 -27.17 21.68 19.07
C GLY A 16 -26.31 21.43 17.85
N THR A 17 -25.02 21.20 18.10
CA THR A 17 -24.06 20.73 17.12
C THR A 17 -24.53 19.34 16.72
N GLU A 18 -25.01 19.18 15.49
CA GLU A 18 -25.19 17.86 14.87
C GLU A 18 -23.79 17.27 14.63
N ALA A 19 -23.21 16.75 15.70
CA ALA A 19 -21.98 15.99 15.67
C ALA A 19 -22.29 14.58 15.14
N GLY A 20 -21.83 14.32 13.93
CA GLY A 20 -21.09 13.11 13.64
C GLY A 20 -21.91 11.89 13.24
N ALA A 21 -22.20 11.78 11.94
CA ALA A 21 -21.90 10.51 11.29
C ALA A 21 -20.39 10.30 11.49
N THR A 22 -19.99 9.37 12.36
CA THR A 22 -18.58 9.08 12.63
C THR A 22 -17.90 8.79 11.30
N ALA A 23 -17.08 9.72 10.81
CA ALA A 23 -16.27 9.48 9.63
C ALA A 23 -15.44 8.24 9.92
N ARG A 24 -15.65 7.18 9.13
CA ARG A 24 -14.88 5.95 9.27
C ARG A 24 -13.41 6.32 9.15
N GLU A 25 -12.61 5.90 10.13
CA GLU A 25 -11.17 6.15 10.14
C GLU A 25 -10.55 5.80 8.77
N PRO A 26 -9.69 6.65 8.19
CA PRO A 26 -9.10 6.37 6.89
C PRO A 26 -8.33 5.05 6.91
N ALA A 27 -8.44 4.27 5.82
CA ALA A 27 -7.93 2.89 5.81
C ALA A 27 -6.43 2.78 6.10
N HIS A 28 -5.62 3.78 5.74
CA HIS A 28 -4.17 3.77 5.98
C HIS A 28 -3.81 4.02 7.44
N PHE A 29 -4.62 4.77 8.20
CA PHE A 29 -4.45 4.92 9.66
C PHE A 29 -4.65 3.57 10.36
N ARG A 30 -5.74 2.88 10.04
CA ARG A 30 -6.01 1.54 10.60
C ARG A 30 -4.91 0.54 10.21
N LEU A 31 -4.46 0.55 8.95
CA LEU A 31 -3.38 -0.33 8.52
C LEU A 31 -2.11 -0.10 9.34
N VAL A 32 -1.69 1.16 9.52
CA VAL A 32 -0.49 1.49 10.30
C VAL A 32 -0.63 1.04 11.75
N ALA A 33 -1.78 1.29 12.38
CA ALA A 33 -2.05 0.85 13.75
C ALA A 33 -2.01 -0.70 13.90
N ASP A 34 -2.61 -1.43 12.96
CA ASP A 34 -2.61 -2.90 12.97
C ASP A 34 -1.22 -3.49 12.76
N LEU A 35 -0.40 -2.86 11.91
CA LEU A 35 1.00 -3.26 11.71
C LEU A 35 1.82 -3.04 12.99
N GLU A 36 1.67 -1.86 13.61
CA GLU A 36 2.37 -1.51 14.84
C GLU A 36 2.01 -2.47 15.98
N LEU A 37 0.72 -2.75 16.17
CA LEU A 37 0.23 -3.67 17.21
C LEU A 37 0.82 -5.09 17.06
N ARG A 38 1.12 -5.51 15.84
CA ARG A 38 1.69 -6.84 15.53
C ARG A 38 3.22 -6.84 15.44
N GLY A 39 3.87 -5.69 15.63
CA GLY A 39 5.31 -5.55 15.41
C GLY A 39 5.74 -5.82 13.97
N LEU A 40 4.84 -5.60 13.00
CA LEU A 40 5.10 -5.78 11.58
C LEU A 40 5.61 -4.48 10.94
N THR A 41 6.51 -4.63 9.98
CA THR A 41 7.06 -3.51 9.21
C THR A 41 6.80 -3.70 7.73
N VAL A 42 6.67 -2.60 6.98
CA VAL A 42 6.31 -2.59 5.56
C VAL A 42 7.23 -1.69 4.74
N ALA A 43 7.45 -2.06 3.48
CA ALA A 43 8.13 -1.25 2.48
C ALA A 43 7.36 -1.20 1.15
N THR A 44 7.56 -0.12 0.38
CA THR A 44 6.87 0.08 -0.91
C THR A 44 7.80 -0.08 -2.12
N GLY A 45 7.34 -0.76 -3.17
CA GLY A 45 7.99 -0.83 -4.48
C GLY A 45 7.10 -0.20 -5.55
N GLU A 46 7.36 1.04 -5.94
CA GLU A 46 6.41 1.84 -6.71
C GLU A 46 6.85 2.09 -8.15
N SER A 47 6.02 1.73 -9.12
CA SER A 47 6.17 2.16 -10.52
C SER A 47 5.15 3.25 -10.84
N LEU A 48 3.91 2.89 -11.20
CA LEU A 48 2.93 3.89 -11.67
C LEU A 48 2.52 4.94 -10.61
N THR A 49 2.62 4.62 -9.33
CA THR A 49 2.28 5.55 -8.24
C THR A 49 3.42 6.53 -7.93
N ALA A 50 4.67 6.17 -8.24
CA ALA A 50 5.85 7.02 -8.16
C ALA A 50 6.06 7.71 -6.79
N GLY A 51 5.91 6.96 -5.70
CA GLY A 51 6.10 7.47 -4.33
C GLY A 51 4.81 7.88 -3.63
N ALA A 52 3.67 7.88 -4.35
CA ALA A 52 2.40 8.28 -3.75
C ALA A 52 1.89 7.29 -2.69
N LEU A 53 2.22 5.99 -2.78
CA LEU A 53 1.81 5.03 -1.75
C LEU A 53 2.60 5.23 -0.46
N SER A 54 3.93 5.36 -0.55
CA SER A 54 4.76 5.67 0.62
C SER A 54 4.37 7.01 1.25
N SER A 55 4.16 8.05 0.43
CA SER A 55 3.69 9.36 0.91
C SER A 55 2.34 9.25 1.62
N HIS A 56 1.41 8.44 1.10
CA HIS A 56 0.08 8.28 1.71
C HIS A 56 0.14 7.56 3.06
N LEU A 57 0.99 6.55 3.22
CA LEU A 57 1.25 5.95 4.52
C LEU A 57 1.90 6.95 5.48
N ALA A 58 2.80 7.79 4.96
CA ALA A 58 3.52 8.80 5.75
C ALA A 58 2.63 9.94 6.28
N GLU A 59 1.35 10.02 5.87
CA GLU A 59 0.36 10.91 6.47
C GLU A 59 0.03 10.53 7.93
N VAL A 60 0.26 9.28 8.33
CA VAL A 60 0.01 8.82 9.72
C VAL A 60 1.15 9.27 10.65
N PRO A 61 0.85 10.03 11.72
CA PRO A 61 1.87 10.35 12.73
C PRO A 61 2.47 9.08 13.34
N GLY A 62 3.80 9.02 13.45
CA GLY A 62 4.51 7.86 14.02
C GLY A 62 4.74 6.70 13.05
N VAL A 63 4.38 6.84 11.77
CA VAL A 63 4.55 5.80 10.74
C VAL A 63 5.98 5.23 10.62
N SER A 64 7.00 5.94 11.08
CA SER A 64 8.40 5.45 11.12
C SER A 64 8.59 4.19 11.97
N ALA A 65 7.65 3.86 12.86
CA ALA A 65 7.64 2.59 13.58
C ALA A 65 7.38 1.38 12.64
N VAL A 66 6.66 1.58 11.54
CA VAL A 66 6.23 0.49 10.63
C VAL A 66 6.77 0.63 9.21
N LEU A 67 6.79 1.84 8.61
CA LEU A 67 7.25 2.07 7.25
C LEU A 67 8.78 2.21 7.24
N ARG A 68 9.46 1.23 6.63
CA ARG A 68 10.94 1.19 6.57
C ARG A 68 11.51 2.02 5.43
N GLY A 69 10.71 2.29 4.41
CA GLY A 69 11.09 3.04 3.22
C GLY A 69 10.39 2.52 1.98
N GLY A 70 10.90 2.93 0.82
CA GLY A 70 10.39 2.46 -0.44
C GLY A 70 11.32 2.77 -1.61
N VAL A 71 11.08 2.12 -2.73
CA VAL A 71 11.83 2.26 -3.97
C VAL A 71 10.89 2.68 -5.07
N VAL A 72 11.16 3.81 -5.71
CA VAL A 72 10.46 4.20 -6.94
C VAL A 72 11.20 3.59 -8.14
N ALA A 73 10.71 2.45 -8.61
CA ALA A 73 11.28 1.69 -9.73
C ALA A 73 10.55 2.01 -11.04
N TYR A 74 10.72 3.22 -11.55
CA TYR A 74 9.97 3.71 -12.71
C TYR A 74 10.42 3.12 -14.05
N CYS A 75 11.68 2.64 -14.14
CA CYS A 75 12.21 1.92 -15.30
C CYS A 75 12.63 0.48 -14.96
N ASN A 76 12.85 -0.35 -15.98
CA ASN A 76 13.16 -1.77 -15.79
C ASN A 76 14.53 -1.98 -15.12
N GLU A 77 15.49 -1.10 -15.38
CA GLU A 77 16.84 -1.15 -14.81
C GLU A 77 16.79 -1.01 -13.28
N VAL A 78 15.92 -0.13 -12.76
CA VAL A 78 15.73 0.02 -11.30
C VAL A 78 14.96 -1.17 -10.73
N LYS A 79 13.95 -1.69 -11.44
CA LYS A 79 13.25 -2.93 -11.04
C LYS A 79 14.24 -4.09 -10.88
N GLN A 80 15.18 -4.23 -11.81
CA GLN A 80 16.18 -5.29 -11.75
C GLN A 80 17.25 -5.03 -10.69
N SER A 81 17.90 -3.86 -10.72
CA SER A 81 19.08 -3.60 -9.89
C SER A 81 18.77 -3.34 -8.40
N VAL A 82 17.62 -2.75 -8.10
CA VAL A 82 17.26 -2.37 -6.71
C VAL A 82 16.20 -3.31 -6.13
N LEU A 83 15.22 -3.72 -6.93
CA LEU A 83 14.14 -4.61 -6.49
C LEU A 83 14.37 -6.07 -6.85
N ALA A 84 15.55 -6.43 -7.37
CA ALA A 84 15.93 -7.79 -7.73
C ALA A 84 14.93 -8.52 -8.64
N VAL A 85 14.16 -7.77 -9.45
CA VAL A 85 13.21 -8.36 -10.41
C VAL A 85 14.00 -9.07 -11.51
N ASP A 86 13.59 -10.29 -11.83
CA ASP A 86 14.20 -11.12 -12.84
C ASP A 86 14.17 -10.44 -14.23
N ALA A 87 15.36 -10.28 -14.83
CA ALA A 87 15.53 -9.60 -16.11
C ALA A 87 14.85 -10.34 -17.26
N GLU A 88 14.87 -11.67 -17.24
CA GLU A 88 14.24 -12.52 -18.25
C GLU A 88 12.72 -12.48 -18.12
N LEU A 89 12.19 -12.40 -16.89
CA LEU A 89 10.78 -12.15 -16.63
C LEU A 89 10.35 -10.80 -17.21
N LEU A 90 11.08 -9.73 -16.92
CA LEU A 90 10.81 -8.39 -17.46
C LEU A 90 10.83 -8.38 -18.99
N ARG A 91 11.80 -9.08 -19.60
CA ARG A 91 11.93 -9.19 -21.06
C ARG A 91 10.77 -9.97 -21.69
N ARG A 92 10.33 -11.06 -21.07
CA ARG A 92 9.30 -11.96 -21.62
C ARG A 92 7.87 -11.50 -21.34
N ARG A 93 7.59 -10.94 -20.16
CA ARG A 93 6.24 -10.63 -19.69
C ARG A 93 5.95 -9.12 -19.63
N GLY A 94 7.00 -8.29 -19.63
CA GLY A 94 6.88 -6.85 -19.44
C GLY A 94 6.69 -6.46 -17.99
N ALA A 95 6.72 -5.14 -17.72
CA ALA A 95 6.70 -4.60 -16.36
C ALA A 95 5.33 -4.64 -15.69
N VAL A 96 4.26 -4.71 -16.47
CA VAL A 96 2.88 -4.78 -15.97
C VAL A 96 2.46 -6.23 -15.94
N ASP A 97 2.90 -6.97 -14.92
CA ASP A 97 2.65 -8.41 -14.78
C ASP A 97 2.59 -8.79 -13.29
N ALA A 98 1.80 -9.82 -12.96
CA ALA A 98 1.62 -10.30 -11.60
C ALA A 98 2.96 -10.77 -10.97
N ALA A 99 3.76 -11.54 -11.72
CA ALA A 99 5.05 -12.04 -11.24
C ALA A 99 6.05 -10.92 -11.00
N VAL A 100 6.05 -9.90 -11.87
CA VAL A 100 6.88 -8.71 -11.68
C VAL A 100 6.44 -7.93 -10.45
N ALA A 101 5.14 -7.76 -10.23
CA ALA A 101 4.63 -7.08 -9.03
C ALA A 101 5.05 -7.83 -7.76
N ALA A 102 4.89 -9.16 -7.70
CA ALA A 102 5.31 -9.95 -6.53
C ALA A 102 6.81 -9.84 -6.26
N GLN A 103 7.66 -9.95 -7.29
CA GLN A 103 9.11 -9.76 -7.15
C GLN A 103 9.46 -8.35 -6.69
N MET A 104 8.79 -7.31 -7.22
CA MET A 104 8.98 -5.93 -6.76
C MET A 104 8.64 -5.77 -5.27
N ALA A 105 7.60 -6.45 -4.78
CA ALA A 105 7.20 -6.39 -3.38
C ALA A 105 8.24 -7.06 -2.48
N ALA A 106 8.67 -8.28 -2.82
CA ALA A 106 9.72 -9.00 -2.08
C ALA A 106 11.03 -8.20 -2.07
N GLY A 107 11.46 -7.70 -3.23
CA GLY A 107 12.68 -6.89 -3.35
C GLY A 107 12.63 -5.60 -2.55
N ALA A 108 11.46 -4.94 -2.47
CA ALA A 108 11.30 -3.73 -1.65
C ALA A 108 11.46 -4.03 -0.16
N ALA A 109 10.85 -5.13 0.30
CA ALA A 109 10.99 -5.58 1.68
C ALA A 109 12.46 -5.93 2.01
N GLN A 110 13.11 -6.72 1.15
CA GLN A 110 14.53 -7.08 1.27
C GLN A 110 15.44 -5.85 1.31
N ALA A 111 15.29 -4.91 0.38
CA ALA A 111 16.15 -3.72 0.28
C ALA A 111 16.09 -2.82 1.53
N THR A 112 14.99 -2.87 2.28
CA THR A 112 14.75 -2.03 3.47
C THR A 112 14.83 -2.79 4.80
N GLY A 113 14.93 -4.13 4.75
CA GLY A 113 14.80 -5.00 5.91
C GLY A 113 13.40 -4.97 6.55
N ALA A 114 12.34 -4.66 5.78
CA ALA A 114 10.97 -4.76 6.24
C ALA A 114 10.50 -6.23 6.25
N LEU A 115 9.48 -6.53 7.06
CA LEU A 115 8.86 -7.87 7.11
C LEU A 115 7.85 -8.10 5.98
N LEU A 116 7.23 -7.02 5.51
CA LEU A 116 6.25 -7.00 4.44
C LEU A 116 6.71 -6.08 3.31
N GLY A 117 6.33 -6.43 2.08
CA GLY A 117 6.48 -5.60 0.91
C GLY A 117 5.15 -5.42 0.19
N VAL A 118 4.91 -4.22 -0.31
CA VAL A 118 3.80 -3.93 -1.24
C VAL A 118 4.36 -3.23 -2.47
N SER A 119 3.89 -3.60 -3.65
CA SER A 119 4.33 -2.96 -4.90
C SER A 119 3.18 -2.56 -5.80
N THR A 120 3.44 -1.59 -6.68
CA THR A 120 2.45 -1.12 -7.67
C THR A 120 3.08 -1.06 -9.07
N THR A 121 2.49 -1.78 -10.03
CA THR A 121 2.83 -1.67 -11.44
C THR A 121 1.57 -1.76 -12.30
N GLY A 122 1.50 -1.00 -13.40
CA GLY A 122 0.23 -0.81 -14.08
C GLY A 122 0.25 0.20 -15.21
N VAL A 123 -0.86 0.24 -15.95
CA VAL A 123 -1.08 1.17 -17.06
C VAL A 123 -1.92 2.34 -16.56
N ALA A 124 -1.27 3.43 -16.18
CA ALA A 124 -1.96 4.64 -15.74
C ALA A 124 -2.67 5.38 -16.89
N GLY A 125 -2.32 5.12 -18.16
CA GLY A 125 -2.84 5.82 -19.32
C GLY A 125 -2.09 7.11 -19.67
N PRO A 126 -2.54 7.84 -20.73
CA PRO A 126 -3.85 7.72 -21.36
C PRO A 126 -4.01 6.56 -22.37
N GLU A 127 -2.91 5.95 -22.83
CA GLU A 127 -2.96 4.87 -23.81
C GLU A 127 -2.72 3.49 -23.18
N PRO A 128 -3.23 2.41 -23.81
CA PRO A 128 -2.84 1.04 -23.47
C PRO A 128 -1.32 0.84 -23.53
N HIS A 129 -0.81 -0.12 -22.76
CA HIS A 129 0.62 -0.45 -22.76
C HIS A 129 0.83 -1.96 -22.70
N GLN A 130 1.74 -2.49 -23.55
CA GLN A 130 2.05 -3.93 -23.62
C GLN A 130 0.79 -4.82 -23.78
N GLY A 131 -0.17 -4.37 -24.60
CA GLY A 131 -1.43 -5.08 -24.83
C GLY A 131 -2.42 -5.04 -23.66
N LYS A 132 -2.13 -4.30 -22.59
CA LYS A 132 -3.00 -4.15 -21.41
C LYS A 132 -3.73 -2.80 -21.47
N PRO A 133 -5.05 -2.78 -21.18
CA PRO A 133 -5.83 -1.56 -21.21
C PRO A 133 -5.43 -0.61 -20.07
N VAL A 134 -5.78 0.67 -20.23
CA VAL A 134 -5.66 1.67 -19.16
C VAL A 134 -6.43 1.19 -17.92
N GLY A 135 -5.84 1.43 -16.75
CA GLY A 135 -6.40 1.04 -15.47
C GLY A 135 -6.08 -0.39 -15.05
N THR A 136 -5.42 -1.20 -15.89
CA THR A 136 -4.85 -2.48 -15.42
C THR A 136 -3.69 -2.21 -14.46
N VAL A 137 -3.84 -2.65 -13.22
CA VAL A 137 -2.84 -2.48 -12.15
C VAL A 137 -2.64 -3.80 -11.44
N PHE A 138 -1.40 -4.15 -11.14
CA PHE A 138 -1.05 -5.24 -10.26
C PHE A 138 -0.51 -4.65 -8.95
N VAL A 139 -1.09 -5.09 -7.84
CA VAL A 139 -0.57 -4.85 -6.50
C VAL A 139 0.14 -6.11 -6.06
N GLY A 140 1.47 -6.04 -6.00
CA GLY A 140 2.28 -7.14 -5.46
C GLY A 140 2.29 -7.06 -3.94
N VAL A 141 2.29 -8.23 -3.30
CA VAL A 141 2.48 -8.36 -1.86
C VAL A 141 3.48 -9.46 -1.58
N ALA A 142 4.30 -9.26 -0.56
CA ALA A 142 5.26 -10.25 -0.10
C ALA A 142 5.42 -10.15 1.42
N PHE A 143 5.70 -11.27 2.07
CA PHE A 143 6.04 -11.32 3.48
C PHE A 143 7.07 -12.40 3.77
N ALA A 144 7.90 -12.16 4.79
CA ALA A 144 8.89 -13.12 5.23
C ALA A 144 8.20 -14.38 5.78
N ALA A 145 8.71 -15.56 5.46
CA ALA A 145 8.15 -16.83 5.93
C ALA A 145 8.05 -16.92 7.46
N GLY A 146 8.94 -16.22 8.17
CA GLY A 146 8.96 -16.14 9.64
C GLY A 146 7.76 -15.40 10.26
N VAL A 147 6.96 -14.67 9.49
CA VAL A 147 5.75 -13.99 9.98
C VAL A 147 4.44 -14.62 9.48
N ARG A 148 4.51 -15.81 8.88
CA ARG A 148 3.33 -16.50 8.30
C ARG A 148 2.19 -16.81 9.27
N ASP A 149 2.46 -16.80 10.58
CA ASP A 149 1.44 -17.00 11.60
C ASP A 149 0.68 -15.70 11.93
N LEU A 150 1.17 -14.55 11.44
CA LEU A 150 0.60 -13.21 11.65
C LEU A 150 -0.04 -12.62 10.39
N VAL A 151 0.35 -13.11 9.21
CA VAL A 151 -0.09 -12.61 7.91
C VAL A 151 -0.31 -13.75 6.91
N GLN A 152 -1.23 -13.52 5.99
CA GLN A 152 -1.53 -14.44 4.88
C GLN A 152 -1.62 -13.67 3.56
N LEU A 153 -1.55 -14.39 2.43
CA LEU A 153 -1.85 -13.75 1.15
C LEU A 153 -3.34 -13.35 1.11
N PRO A 154 -3.69 -12.20 0.50
CA PRO A 154 -5.08 -11.85 0.26
C PRO A 154 -5.78 -12.97 -0.53
N PRO A 155 -7.04 -13.32 -0.26
CA PRO A 155 -7.72 -14.45 -0.90
C PRO A 155 -7.76 -14.38 -2.43
N GLN A 156 -7.78 -13.17 -2.99
CA GLN A 156 -7.77 -12.90 -4.43
C GLN A 156 -6.36 -12.82 -5.04
N ALA A 157 -5.31 -12.93 -4.24
CA ALA A 157 -3.96 -12.90 -4.75
C ALA A 157 -3.65 -14.21 -5.47
N VAL A 158 -3.06 -14.10 -6.65
CA VAL A 158 -2.40 -15.25 -7.28
C VAL A 158 -1.08 -15.43 -6.55
N GLU A 159 -0.95 -16.53 -5.81
CA GLU A 159 0.30 -16.92 -5.18
C GLU A 159 1.36 -17.22 -6.24
N LEU A 160 2.54 -16.67 -6.04
CA LEU A 160 3.64 -16.72 -6.99
C LEU A 160 4.84 -17.30 -6.26
N THR A 161 5.09 -18.58 -6.52
CA THR A 161 6.29 -19.26 -6.06
C THR A 161 7.46 -18.79 -6.91
N SER A 162 8.50 -18.26 -6.26
CA SER A 162 9.79 -18.13 -6.92
C SER A 162 10.28 -19.52 -7.30
N GLY A 163 10.60 -19.72 -8.57
CA GLY A 163 11.12 -20.99 -9.06
C GLY A 163 12.40 -21.37 -8.31
N ASN A 164 12.44 -22.62 -7.85
CA ASN A 164 13.57 -23.34 -7.26
C ASN A 164 13.95 -23.03 -5.80
N SER A 165 13.12 -23.49 -4.86
CA SER A 165 13.48 -24.38 -3.74
C SER A 165 12.37 -24.32 -2.69
N ALA A 166 12.22 -25.38 -1.89
CA ALA A 166 11.31 -25.43 -0.75
C ALA A 166 11.72 -24.49 0.41
N GLU A 167 12.60 -23.51 0.15
CA GLU A 167 13.27 -22.63 1.11
C GLU A 167 13.16 -21.14 0.74
N SER A 168 12.20 -20.75 -0.10
CA SER A 168 12.00 -19.32 -0.38
C SER A 168 11.68 -18.58 0.92
N GLU A 169 12.57 -17.66 1.30
CA GLU A 169 12.43 -16.79 2.48
C GLU A 169 11.17 -15.92 2.43
N TRP A 170 10.57 -15.78 1.24
CA TRP A 170 9.42 -14.93 0.96
C TRP A 170 8.24 -15.72 0.41
N ILE A 171 7.08 -15.47 1.00
CA ILE A 171 5.78 -15.84 0.42
C ILE A 171 5.26 -14.59 -0.30
N SER A 172 4.89 -14.73 -1.57
CA SER A 172 4.52 -13.60 -2.41
C SER A 172 3.38 -13.90 -3.35
N GLY A 173 2.66 -12.86 -3.75
CA GLY A 173 1.56 -12.94 -4.70
C GLY A 173 1.20 -11.58 -5.26
N ALA A 174 0.22 -11.55 -6.14
CA ALA A 174 -0.28 -10.29 -6.69
C ALA A 174 -1.80 -10.29 -6.88
N VAL A 175 -2.40 -9.14 -6.61
CA VAL A 175 -3.81 -8.86 -6.88
C VAL A 175 -3.91 -7.99 -8.12
N GLN A 176 -4.69 -8.42 -9.11
CA GLN A 176 -5.02 -7.58 -10.26
C GLN A 176 -6.20 -6.67 -9.92
N LEU A 177 -6.03 -5.38 -10.16
CA LEU A 177 -7.07 -4.37 -10.08
C LEU A 177 -7.41 -3.88 -11.49
N GLN A 178 -8.67 -3.52 -11.68
CA GLN A 178 -9.09 -2.67 -12.77
C GLN A 178 -9.54 -1.33 -12.19
N CYS A 179 -8.82 -0.27 -12.53
CA CYS A 179 -9.13 1.10 -12.19
C CYS A 179 -9.84 1.80 -13.36
N THR A 180 -10.56 2.87 -13.06
CA THR A 180 -11.33 3.64 -14.06
C THR A 180 -10.94 5.11 -14.05
N GLY A 181 -11.30 5.84 -15.11
CA GLY A 181 -11.03 7.27 -15.24
C GLY A 181 -9.66 7.60 -15.83
N GLY A 182 -9.25 8.86 -15.70
CA GLY A 182 -7.99 9.37 -16.23
C GLY A 182 -6.77 8.99 -15.40
N ARG A 183 -5.59 9.38 -15.89
CA ARG A 183 -4.29 9.02 -15.30
C ARG A 183 -4.16 9.30 -13.81
N ALA A 184 -4.64 10.47 -13.35
CA ALA A 184 -4.61 10.82 -11.93
C ALA A 184 -5.49 9.88 -11.09
N ALA A 185 -6.73 9.63 -11.54
CA ALA A 185 -7.69 8.77 -10.86
C ALA A 185 -7.19 7.31 -10.78
N VAL A 186 -6.55 6.80 -11.84
CA VAL A 186 -5.96 5.45 -11.82
C VAL A 186 -4.84 5.36 -10.76
N ARG A 187 -3.98 6.37 -10.66
CA ARG A 187 -2.90 6.40 -9.66
C ARG A 187 -3.45 6.49 -8.24
N GLU A 188 -4.44 7.33 -8.00
CA GLU A 188 -5.10 7.48 -6.70
C GLU A 188 -5.81 6.19 -6.25
N GLN A 189 -6.56 5.56 -7.15
CA GLN A 189 -7.17 4.26 -6.89
C GLN A 189 -6.12 3.18 -6.63
N SER A 190 -4.97 3.22 -7.31
CA SER A 190 -3.88 2.28 -7.06
C SER A 190 -3.35 2.41 -5.65
N VAL A 191 -3.16 3.64 -5.15
CA VAL A 191 -2.70 3.89 -3.77
C VAL A 191 -3.72 3.40 -2.75
N SER A 192 -4.95 3.91 -2.81
CA SER A 192 -6.00 3.59 -1.84
C SER A 192 -6.34 2.10 -1.80
N ARG A 193 -6.38 1.42 -2.95
CA ARG A 193 -6.65 -0.02 -3.01
C ARG A 193 -5.46 -0.87 -2.60
N SER A 194 -4.22 -0.40 -2.77
CA SER A 194 -3.04 -1.12 -2.25
C SER A 194 -3.07 -1.20 -0.72
N VAL A 195 -3.50 -0.13 -0.05
CA VAL A 195 -3.70 -0.14 1.42
C VAL A 195 -4.70 -1.21 1.84
N LEU A 196 -5.82 -1.33 1.11
CA LEU A 196 -6.83 -2.36 1.39
C LEU A 196 -6.29 -3.78 1.17
N VAL A 197 -5.50 -3.98 0.10
CA VAL A 197 -4.87 -5.27 -0.18
C VAL A 197 -3.91 -5.67 0.94
N VAL A 198 -3.08 -4.75 1.44
CA VAL A 198 -2.18 -5.05 2.57
C VAL A 198 -2.97 -5.30 3.87
N GLN A 199 -4.02 -4.52 4.13
CA GLN A 199 -4.90 -4.74 5.28
C GLN A 199 -5.51 -6.15 5.28
N GLU A 200 -5.83 -6.70 4.11
CA GLU A 200 -6.38 -8.05 3.97
C GLU A 200 -5.39 -9.15 4.31
N MET A 201 -4.09 -8.88 4.20
CA MET A 201 -3.06 -9.81 4.67
C MET A 201 -3.09 -10.01 6.18
N LEU A 202 -3.64 -9.04 6.91
CA LEU A 202 -3.69 -9.04 8.37
C LEU A 202 -4.97 -9.70 8.92
N ARG A 203 -5.90 -10.15 8.08
CA ARG A 203 -7.14 -10.81 8.55
C ARG A 203 -6.90 -12.27 8.89
#